data_AF-A0ABD6PY52-F1
#
_entry.id   AF-A0ABD6PY52-F1
#
_cell.length_a   1.000
_cell.length_b   1.000
_cell.length_c   1.000
_cell.angle_alpha   90.00
_cell.angle_beta   90.00
_cell.angle_gamma   90.00
#
_symmetry.space_group_name_H-M   'P 1'
#
loop_
_entity.id
_entity.type
_entity.pdbx_description
1 polymer ?
#
loop_
_entity_poly.entity_id
_entity_poly.type
_entity_poly.pdbx_seq_one_letter_code
_entity_poly.pdbx_strand_id
1 'polypeptide(L)'
;MLRLKMYPAKNGDAFLVEASGSHILIDAGYASTFNDHIAPDLRQIAHTGGQLDLLVCTHIDRDHIGGLLDFISSNGVPGARSIIDVSEVWHNSLRSLSSPPGAPDSASDREVLEAIRRRGFHLPLAPGPAANPISANQGSSLAKLLKQHGYLWNASDGTTCMTSGRLPHTLPNGVQVHLIGPTMARLEDLRAWWILEMRRLSYKGGAEVNPVVEDAYEMVCASTRQPAPAMVKTISAGSTKRLNEVYVPDISPTNGSSIAILIESEGRRLLFLGDAWAEDVVVELKRLQGGDGPQLFDAIKVSHHGSIHNTSADLLSLIDAPIFLVSSNGSIHHHPDFEVLAEIVDRPATFERKIYFNYETPASTRLRAHVSRSGAKFHVDVVQDGWIHV
;
A
#
# COMPACT_ATOMS: atom_id res chain seq x y z
N MET A 1 -2.32 -1.62 -24.36
CA MET A 1 -1.95 -2.92 -23.70
C MET A 1 -1.88 -2.69 -22.20
N LEU A 2 -2.53 -3.55 -21.39
CA LEU A 2 -2.53 -3.45 -19.94
C LEU A 2 -2.02 -4.75 -19.31
N ARG A 3 -1.00 -4.65 -18.47
CA ARG A 3 -0.45 -5.78 -17.72
C ARG A 3 0.13 -5.31 -16.41
N LEU A 4 0.26 -6.23 -15.46
CA LEU A 4 0.84 -5.94 -14.15
C LEU A 4 1.73 -7.07 -13.66
N LYS A 5 2.71 -6.75 -12.83
CA LYS A 5 3.55 -7.70 -12.08
C LYS A 5 3.23 -7.60 -10.60
N MET A 6 3.27 -8.74 -9.93
CA MET A 6 3.27 -8.84 -8.47
C MET A 6 4.64 -9.34 -8.03
N TYR A 7 5.36 -8.56 -7.24
CA TYR A 7 6.69 -8.96 -6.78
C TYR A 7 6.61 -9.79 -5.48
N PRO A 8 7.61 -10.65 -5.24
CA PRO A 8 7.75 -11.36 -3.98
C PRO A 8 8.17 -10.38 -2.85
N ALA A 9 7.18 -9.83 -2.16
CA ALA A 9 7.35 -8.82 -1.10
C ALA A 9 7.15 -9.35 0.34
N LYS A 10 7.23 -10.68 0.54
CA LYS A 10 6.91 -11.36 1.80
C LYS A 10 5.49 -11.02 2.26
N ASN A 11 5.35 -10.28 3.36
CA ASN A 11 4.08 -9.82 3.89
C ASN A 11 3.64 -8.44 3.41
N GLY A 12 4.41 -7.77 2.55
CA GLY A 12 4.08 -6.45 2.03
C GLY A 12 3.61 -6.43 0.58
N ASP A 13 3.42 -5.23 0.03
CA ASP A 13 3.01 -5.00 -1.35
C ASP A 13 4.14 -4.43 -2.23
N ALA A 14 4.14 -4.86 -3.49
CA ALA A 14 5.00 -4.32 -4.54
C ALA A 14 4.44 -4.73 -5.92
N PHE A 15 4.08 -3.74 -6.73
CA PHE A 15 3.46 -3.96 -8.04
C PHE A 15 4.03 -3.02 -9.09
N LEU A 16 4.26 -3.55 -10.29
CA LEU A 16 4.56 -2.74 -11.47
C LEU A 16 3.44 -2.90 -12.48
N VAL A 17 2.83 -1.79 -12.89
CA VAL A 17 1.78 -1.75 -13.90
C VAL A 17 2.35 -1.12 -15.17
N GLU A 18 2.08 -1.75 -16.31
CA GLU A 18 2.29 -1.16 -17.63
C GLU A 18 0.91 -0.95 -18.28
N ALA A 19 0.58 0.31 -18.54
CA ALA A 19 -0.69 0.72 -19.12
C ALA A 19 -0.41 1.61 -20.33
N SER A 20 -0.65 1.09 -21.53
CA SER A 20 -0.49 1.84 -22.79
C SER A 20 0.87 2.53 -22.92
N GLY A 21 1.93 1.84 -22.51
CA GLY A 21 3.32 2.33 -22.54
C GLY A 21 3.74 3.18 -21.34
N SER A 22 2.81 3.54 -20.45
CA SER A 22 3.11 4.23 -19.19
C SER A 22 3.41 3.20 -18.09
N HIS A 23 4.41 3.48 -17.25
CA HIS A 23 4.83 2.57 -16.16
C HIS A 23 4.53 3.18 -14.80
N ILE A 24 3.86 2.40 -13.94
CA ILE A 24 3.46 2.82 -12.60
C ILE A 24 4.00 1.80 -11.59
N LEU A 25 4.84 2.24 -10.66
CA LEU A 25 5.31 1.41 -9.54
C LEU A 25 4.47 1.75 -8.30
N ILE A 26 3.85 0.74 -7.68
CA ILE A 26 3.02 0.88 -6.48
C ILE A 26 3.66 0.05 -5.38
N ASP A 27 4.19 0.75 -4.38
CA ASP A 27 5.03 0.22 -3.31
C ASP A 27 6.27 -0.55 -3.82
N ALA A 28 7.18 -0.90 -2.91
CA ALA A 28 8.37 -1.67 -3.28
C ALA A 28 8.76 -2.73 -2.26
N GLY A 29 7.84 -3.10 -1.36
CA GLY A 29 8.11 -4.15 -0.41
C GLY A 29 9.23 -3.77 0.56
N TYR A 30 10.09 -4.75 0.82
CA TYR A 30 11.34 -4.54 1.53
C TYR A 30 12.49 -4.16 0.60
N ALA A 31 13.59 -3.65 1.16
CA ALA A 31 14.86 -3.44 0.46
C ALA A 31 15.28 -4.64 -0.42
N SER A 32 15.15 -5.87 0.07
CA SER A 32 15.44 -7.07 -0.72
C SER A 32 14.53 -7.21 -1.95
N THR A 33 13.23 -6.92 -1.81
CA THR A 33 12.28 -6.97 -2.93
C THR A 33 12.70 -6.00 -4.02
N PHE A 34 13.08 -4.78 -3.64
CA PHE A 34 13.60 -3.81 -4.59
C PHE A 34 14.89 -4.27 -5.28
N ASN A 35 15.91 -4.64 -4.50
CA ASN A 35 17.24 -4.94 -5.02
C ASN A 35 17.23 -6.20 -5.91
N ASP A 36 16.49 -7.23 -5.51
CA ASP A 36 16.53 -8.55 -6.13
C ASP A 36 15.56 -8.68 -7.33
N HIS A 37 14.45 -7.94 -7.33
CA HIS A 37 13.37 -8.11 -8.32
C HIS A 37 12.99 -6.83 -9.07
N ILE A 38 12.75 -5.72 -8.37
CA ILE A 38 12.23 -4.50 -9.00
C ILE A 38 13.32 -3.76 -9.78
N ALA A 39 14.51 -3.60 -9.21
CA ALA A 39 15.60 -2.85 -9.85
C ALA A 39 16.02 -3.41 -11.22
N PRO A 40 16.13 -4.74 -11.45
CA PRO A 40 16.32 -5.31 -12.78
C PRO A 40 15.27 -4.86 -13.81
N ASP A 41 13.98 -4.91 -13.46
CA ASP A 41 12.89 -4.51 -14.36
C ASP A 41 12.95 -3.00 -14.68
N LEU A 42 13.20 -2.17 -13.67
CA LEU A 42 13.32 -0.72 -13.87
C LEU A 42 14.51 -0.38 -14.78
N ARG A 43 15.67 -1.03 -14.58
CA ARG A 43 16.81 -0.86 -15.51
C ARG A 43 16.45 -1.29 -16.92
N GLN A 44 15.71 -2.40 -17.07
CA GLN A 44 15.29 -2.87 -18.38
C GLN A 44 14.36 -1.86 -19.08
N ILE A 45 13.40 -1.27 -18.36
CA ILE A 45 12.55 -0.20 -18.89
C ILE A 45 13.40 0.99 -19.35
N ALA A 46 14.33 1.46 -18.51
CA ALA A 46 15.24 2.55 -18.83
C ALA A 46 16.12 2.23 -20.06
N HIS A 47 16.65 1.01 -20.16
CA HIS A 47 17.44 0.55 -21.31
C HIS A 47 16.65 0.58 -22.62
N THR A 48 15.33 0.39 -22.57
CA THR A 48 14.44 0.52 -23.73
C THR A 48 13.97 1.95 -24.00
N GLY A 49 14.49 2.93 -23.28
CA GLY A 49 14.11 4.35 -23.40
C GLY A 49 12.82 4.73 -22.67
N GLY A 50 12.32 3.86 -21.80
CA GLY A 50 11.17 4.13 -20.94
C GLY A 50 11.56 4.83 -19.64
N GLN A 51 10.54 5.19 -18.86
CA GLN A 51 10.65 5.83 -17.55
C GLN A 51 9.54 5.32 -16.62
N LEU A 52 9.62 5.64 -15.33
CA LEU A 52 8.49 5.54 -14.42
C LEU A 52 7.68 6.83 -14.50
N ASP A 53 6.44 6.74 -14.98
CA ASP A 53 5.56 7.89 -15.08
C ASP A 53 4.93 8.23 -13.74
N LEU A 54 4.72 7.23 -12.88
CA LEU A 54 4.21 7.43 -11.53
C LEU A 54 4.81 6.41 -10.55
N LEU A 55 5.29 6.90 -9.41
CA LEU A 55 5.64 6.10 -8.25
C LEU A 55 4.65 6.36 -7.12
N VAL A 56 3.98 5.35 -6.60
CA VAL A 56 3.02 5.49 -5.49
C VAL A 56 3.55 4.76 -4.27
N CYS A 57 3.80 5.49 -3.18
CA CYS A 57 3.94 4.94 -1.83
C CYS A 57 2.55 4.97 -1.19
N THR A 58 1.92 3.81 -1.01
CA THR A 58 0.55 3.76 -0.52
C THR A 58 0.45 4.28 0.90
N HIS A 59 1.33 3.83 1.79
CA HIS A 59 1.45 4.27 3.18
C HIS A 59 2.83 3.95 3.76
N ILE A 60 3.03 4.25 5.05
CA ILE A 60 4.35 4.32 5.69
C ILE A 60 4.79 2.99 6.33
N ASP A 61 3.99 1.92 6.22
CA ASP A 61 4.37 0.64 6.81
C ASP A 61 5.63 0.08 6.14
N ARG A 62 6.47 -0.56 6.96
CA ARG A 62 7.84 -0.91 6.59
C ARG A 62 7.92 -1.86 5.40
N ASP A 63 6.96 -2.77 5.31
CA ASP A 63 6.80 -3.74 4.25
C ASP A 63 6.22 -3.16 2.97
N HIS A 64 5.96 -1.85 2.91
CA HIS A 64 5.59 -1.12 1.70
C HIS A 64 6.68 -0.13 1.28
N ILE A 65 7.13 0.71 2.23
CA ILE A 65 8.06 1.82 1.99
C ILE A 65 9.54 1.38 1.95
N GLY A 66 9.88 0.23 2.53
CA GLY A 66 11.27 -0.19 2.75
C GLY A 66 12.09 -0.27 1.46
N GLY A 67 11.53 -0.84 0.39
CA GLY A 67 12.16 -0.88 -0.92
C GLY A 67 12.28 0.49 -1.59
N LEU A 68 11.36 1.42 -1.29
CA LEU A 68 11.38 2.78 -1.85
C LEU A 68 12.53 3.61 -1.26
N LEU A 69 12.85 3.43 0.02
CA LEU A 69 14.00 4.09 0.64
C LEU A 69 15.32 3.72 -0.07
N ASP A 70 15.52 2.43 -0.34
CA ASP A 70 16.67 1.93 -1.08
C ASP A 70 16.63 2.38 -2.55
N PHE A 71 15.45 2.38 -3.18
CA PHE A 71 15.29 2.87 -4.56
C PHE A 71 15.69 4.33 -4.69
N ILE A 72 15.05 5.23 -3.94
CA ILE A 72 15.27 6.68 -4.06
C ILE A 72 16.72 7.03 -3.72
N SER A 73 17.31 6.39 -2.70
CA SER A 73 18.70 6.63 -2.35
C SER A 73 19.69 6.15 -3.41
N SER A 74 19.47 4.95 -3.99
CA SER A 74 20.37 4.39 -5.00
C SER A 74 20.18 5.00 -6.39
N ASN A 75 18.99 5.53 -6.69
CA ASN A 75 18.70 6.12 -7.99
C ASN A 75 19.37 7.48 -8.18
N GLY A 76 19.74 8.20 -7.12
CA GLY A 76 20.56 9.42 -7.21
C GLY A 76 19.73 10.67 -7.52
N VAL A 77 20.28 11.65 -8.24
CA VAL A 77 19.69 13.00 -8.47
C VAL A 77 19.19 13.18 -9.92
N PRO A 78 18.34 14.18 -10.23
CA PRO A 78 17.83 14.40 -11.58
C PRO A 78 18.96 14.64 -12.58
N GLY A 79 18.84 14.11 -13.81
CA GLY A 79 19.86 14.19 -14.86
C GLY A 79 21.07 13.28 -14.66
N ALA A 80 21.17 12.59 -13.53
CA ALA A 80 22.20 11.58 -13.24
C ALA A 80 21.59 10.36 -12.54
N ARG A 81 20.36 9.99 -12.92
CA ARG A 81 19.67 8.84 -12.34
C ARG A 81 20.41 7.55 -12.69
N SER A 82 20.66 6.72 -11.69
CA SER A 82 21.45 5.48 -11.85
C SER A 82 20.62 4.27 -12.27
N ILE A 83 19.28 4.33 -12.14
CA ILE A 83 18.38 3.21 -12.39
C ILE A 83 17.35 3.59 -13.46
N ILE A 84 16.53 4.61 -13.20
CA ILE A 84 15.46 5.05 -14.11
C ILE A 84 15.02 6.48 -13.79
N ASP A 85 14.55 7.22 -14.79
CA ASP A 85 13.86 8.49 -14.57
C ASP A 85 12.46 8.28 -13.98
N VAL A 86 12.04 9.19 -13.09
CA VAL A 86 10.73 9.16 -12.43
C VAL A 86 10.07 10.51 -12.62
N SER A 87 8.94 10.52 -13.30
CA SER A 87 8.20 11.75 -13.62
C SER A 87 7.51 12.35 -12.39
N GLU A 88 6.80 11.53 -11.61
CA GLU A 88 6.13 11.98 -10.40
C GLU A 88 6.11 10.89 -9.32
N VAL A 89 6.16 11.33 -8.05
CA VAL A 89 5.98 10.48 -6.86
C VAL A 89 4.74 10.94 -6.10
N TRP A 90 3.90 9.98 -5.69
CA TRP A 90 2.82 10.17 -4.73
C TRP A 90 3.17 9.53 -3.40
N HIS A 91 3.20 10.34 -2.36
CA HIS A 91 3.47 9.92 -0.99
C HIS A 91 2.90 10.95 -0.02
N ASN A 92 2.04 10.56 0.92
CA ASN A 92 1.57 11.48 1.95
C ASN A 92 2.52 11.43 3.14
N SER A 93 3.12 12.57 3.46
CA SER A 93 3.99 12.72 4.64
C SER A 93 3.49 13.84 5.54
N LEU A 94 4.14 14.06 6.68
CA LEU A 94 3.78 15.14 7.59
C LEU A 94 3.72 16.51 6.90
N ARG A 95 4.63 16.79 5.95
CA ARG A 95 4.65 18.09 5.26
C ARG A 95 3.50 18.31 4.29
N SER A 96 2.82 17.24 3.89
CA SER A 96 1.63 17.34 3.04
C SER A 96 0.50 18.04 3.81
N LEU A 97 0.51 17.93 5.14
CA LEU A 97 -0.44 18.58 6.03
C LEU A 97 0.05 19.97 6.46
N SER A 98 -0.88 20.90 6.62
CA SER A 98 -0.61 22.24 7.14
C SER A 98 0.08 22.15 8.50
N SER A 99 1.17 22.88 8.71
CA SER A 99 1.89 22.84 9.98
C SER A 99 0.99 23.27 11.15
N PRO A 100 0.89 22.47 12.23
CA PRO A 100 0.13 22.88 13.39
C PRO A 100 0.81 24.07 14.09
N PRO A 101 0.03 24.99 14.69
CA PRO A 101 0.61 26.02 15.54
C PRO A 101 1.18 25.36 16.81
N GLY A 102 2.45 25.61 17.13
CA GLY A 102 3.07 25.00 18.29
C GLY A 102 4.34 25.70 18.76
N ALA A 103 4.77 25.36 19.97
CA ALA A 103 6.01 25.88 20.52
C ALA A 103 7.22 25.25 19.78
N PRO A 104 8.31 26.01 19.58
CA PRO A 104 9.53 25.45 18.97
C PRO A 104 10.09 24.30 19.82
N ASP A 105 10.78 23.37 19.16
CA ASP A 105 11.41 22.22 19.82
C ASP A 105 12.47 22.67 20.83
N SER A 106 12.32 22.25 22.09
CA SER A 106 13.33 22.41 23.14
C SER A 106 14.53 21.48 22.94
N ALA A 107 15.59 21.63 23.74
CA ALA A 107 16.73 20.71 23.71
C ALA A 107 16.32 19.25 23.99
N SER A 108 15.42 19.04 24.95
CA SER A 108 14.89 17.70 25.28
C SER A 108 14.07 17.11 24.14
N ASP A 109 13.28 17.94 23.45
CA ASP A 109 12.50 17.50 22.28
C ASP A 109 13.41 17.00 21.16
N ARG A 110 14.51 17.72 20.90
CA ARG A 110 15.52 17.32 19.92
C ARG A 110 16.20 16.01 20.29
N GLU A 111 16.47 15.75 21.58
CA GLU A 111 17.02 14.47 22.02
C GLU A 111 16.08 13.30 21.74
N VAL A 112 14.77 13.49 21.93
CA VAL A 112 13.75 12.47 21.61
C VAL A 112 13.74 12.19 20.10
N LEU A 113 13.67 13.24 19.29
CA LEU A 113 13.68 13.11 17.82
C LEU A 113 14.95 12.42 17.31
N GLU A 114 16.11 12.78 17.86
CA GLU A 114 17.40 12.18 17.53
C GLU A 114 17.52 10.72 18.01
N ALA A 115 16.86 10.36 19.12
CA ALA A 115 16.77 8.97 19.55
C ALA A 115 15.93 8.13 18.58
N ILE A 116 14.82 8.68 18.06
CA ILE A 116 14.01 8.02 17.02
C ILE A 116 14.84 7.86 15.74
N ARG A 117 15.49 8.94 15.27
CA ARG A 117 16.31 8.91 14.06
C ARG A 117 17.45 7.89 14.13
N ARG A 118 18.11 7.76 15.29
CA ARG A 118 19.16 6.76 15.51
C ARG A 118 18.64 5.32 15.48
N ARG A 119 17.37 5.10 15.86
CA ARG A 119 16.72 3.78 15.77
C ARG A 119 16.29 3.46 14.35
N GLY A 120 15.89 4.48 13.59
CA GLY A 120 15.41 4.31 12.23
C GLY A 120 14.08 3.56 12.16
N PHE A 121 13.86 2.87 11.04
CA PHE A 121 12.70 1.99 10.82
C PHE A 121 12.72 0.67 11.64
N HIS A 122 13.46 0.62 12.76
CA HIS A 122 13.54 -0.53 13.66
C HIS A 122 12.92 -0.21 15.04
N LEU A 123 11.76 -0.79 15.34
CA LEU A 123 11.19 -0.93 16.69
C LEU A 123 10.74 -2.40 16.89
N PRO A 124 10.74 -2.92 18.13
CA PRO A 124 11.48 -4.13 18.45
C PRO A 124 10.87 -5.39 17.83
N LEU A 125 11.69 -6.06 17.02
CA LEU A 125 11.58 -7.48 16.74
C LEU A 125 11.50 -8.22 18.08
N ALA A 126 10.56 -9.18 18.17
CA ALA A 126 10.64 -10.23 19.17
C ALA A 126 12.06 -10.84 19.19
N PRO A 127 12.55 -11.37 20.33
CA PRO A 127 13.87 -11.97 20.39
C PRO A 127 13.93 -13.18 19.46
N GLY A 128 14.54 -12.99 18.30
CA GLY A 128 14.75 -14.01 17.26
C GLY A 128 16.01 -13.68 16.47
N PRO A 129 16.67 -14.68 15.87
CA PRO A 129 17.98 -14.51 15.25
C PRO A 129 17.89 -13.48 14.11
N ALA A 130 18.78 -12.49 14.18
CA ALA A 130 18.87 -11.38 13.23
C ALA A 130 19.05 -11.88 11.80
N ALA A 131 18.16 -11.47 10.91
CA ALA A 131 18.39 -11.55 9.47
C ALA A 131 19.34 -10.41 9.05
N ASN A 132 20.49 -10.78 8.49
CA ASN A 132 21.50 -9.90 7.88
C ASN A 132 20.98 -9.19 6.60
N PRO A 133 21.61 -8.11 6.10
CA PRO A 133 22.32 -7.02 6.75
C PRO A 133 21.59 -5.67 6.59
N ILE A 134 22.14 -4.69 7.29
CA ILE A 134 21.72 -3.31 7.54
C ILE A 134 21.75 -2.49 6.22
N SER A 135 20.59 -2.00 5.74
CA SER A 135 20.56 -0.93 4.70
C SER A 135 21.25 0.33 5.24
N ALA A 136 22.03 1.00 4.40
CA ALA A 136 22.82 2.19 4.72
C ALA A 136 21.96 3.43 5.09
N ASN A 137 20.64 3.39 4.89
CA ASN A 137 19.75 4.56 4.97
C ASN A 137 18.78 4.55 6.16
N GLN A 138 19.08 3.79 7.21
CA GLN A 138 18.16 3.64 8.36
C GLN A 138 17.76 4.96 9.04
N GLY A 139 18.50 6.05 8.86
CA GLY A 139 18.25 7.35 9.49
C GLY A 139 17.55 8.41 8.62
N SER A 140 16.99 8.07 7.45
CA SER A 140 16.30 9.04 6.58
C SER A 140 14.93 8.55 6.14
N SER A 141 13.93 9.41 6.27
CA SER A 141 12.58 9.27 5.70
C SER A 141 12.58 9.33 4.18
N LEU A 142 11.55 8.77 3.56
CA LEU A 142 11.26 8.91 2.15
C LEU A 142 11.04 10.39 1.79
N ALA A 143 10.27 11.14 2.59
CA ALA A 143 10.07 12.58 2.40
C ALA A 143 11.40 13.36 2.29
N LYS A 144 12.35 13.07 3.18
CA LYS A 144 13.68 13.68 3.16
C LYS A 144 14.47 13.28 1.92
N LEU A 145 14.50 11.99 1.57
CA LEU A 145 15.21 11.49 0.39
C LEU A 145 14.65 12.09 -0.91
N LEU A 146 13.32 12.15 -1.05
CA LEU A 146 12.66 12.76 -2.21
C LEU A 146 13.06 14.22 -2.39
N LYS A 147 13.08 15.01 -1.30
CA LYS A 147 13.53 16.40 -1.33
C LYS A 147 15.01 16.53 -1.66
N GLN A 148 15.87 15.76 -0.98
CA GLN A 148 17.33 15.81 -1.17
C GLN A 148 17.74 15.42 -2.59
N HIS A 149 17.02 14.47 -3.19
CA HIS A 149 17.26 13.98 -4.53
C HIS A 149 16.35 14.60 -5.60
N GLY A 150 15.71 15.74 -5.30
CA GLY A 150 15.01 16.58 -6.27
C GLY A 150 13.91 15.88 -7.07
N TYR A 151 13.16 14.96 -6.45
CA TYR A 151 12.01 14.33 -7.09
C TYR A 151 10.80 15.28 -7.14
N LEU A 152 10.06 15.25 -8.25
CA LEU A 152 8.74 15.87 -8.31
C LEU A 152 7.78 15.01 -7.48
N TRP A 153 7.30 15.56 -6.38
CA TRP A 153 6.56 14.84 -5.36
C TRP A 153 5.25 15.55 -5.05
N ASN A 154 4.12 14.85 -5.23
CA ASN A 154 2.77 15.38 -5.08
C ASN A 154 2.61 16.69 -5.89
N ALA A 155 2.90 16.63 -7.19
CA ALA A 155 3.00 17.76 -8.12
C ALA A 155 4.03 18.87 -7.79
N SER A 156 4.79 18.77 -6.70
CA SER A 156 5.76 19.79 -6.28
C SER A 156 6.86 19.19 -5.37
N ASP A 157 6.89 19.58 -4.09
CA ASP A 157 7.89 19.17 -3.09
C ASP A 157 7.27 18.40 -1.90
N GLY A 158 6.08 17.82 -2.10
CA GLY A 158 5.35 17.05 -1.11
C GLY A 158 4.34 17.81 -0.26
N THR A 159 4.22 19.13 -0.44
CA THR A 159 3.33 20.00 0.35
C THR A 159 1.84 19.89 0.00
N THR A 160 1.50 19.13 -1.04
CA THR A 160 0.11 18.83 -1.41
C THR A 160 -0.28 17.44 -0.94
N CYS A 161 -1.46 17.26 -0.34
CA CYS A 161 -1.99 15.92 -0.02
C CYS A 161 -2.57 15.22 -1.24
N MET A 162 -2.26 13.93 -1.38
CA MET A 162 -2.95 13.00 -2.28
C MET A 162 -4.17 12.43 -1.53
N THR A 163 -5.36 12.97 -1.80
CA THR A 163 -6.62 12.52 -1.19
C THR A 163 -7.69 12.24 -2.25
N SER A 164 -8.71 11.48 -1.86
CA SER A 164 -9.93 11.28 -2.66
C SER A 164 -10.65 12.60 -2.98
N GLY A 165 -11.55 12.57 -3.96
CA GLY A 165 -12.27 13.76 -4.43
C GLY A 165 -11.51 14.66 -5.40
N ARG A 166 -10.22 14.39 -5.67
CA ARG A 166 -9.43 15.14 -6.66
C ARG A 166 -9.83 14.75 -8.09
N LEU A 167 -9.51 15.63 -9.05
CA LEU A 167 -9.63 15.30 -10.47
C LEU A 167 -8.64 14.18 -10.83
N PRO A 168 -8.98 13.34 -11.84
CA PRO A 168 -8.07 12.30 -12.30
C PRO A 168 -6.75 12.90 -12.80
N HIS A 169 -5.64 12.22 -12.49
CA HIS A 169 -4.33 12.58 -13.00
C HIS A 169 -4.08 11.84 -14.32
N THR A 170 -3.77 12.58 -15.37
CA THR A 170 -3.53 12.03 -16.71
C THR A 170 -2.04 11.81 -16.93
N LEU A 171 -1.66 10.54 -17.02
CA LEU A 171 -0.33 10.10 -17.44
C LEU A 171 -0.24 10.08 -18.99
N PRO A 172 0.97 9.85 -19.57
CA PRO A 172 1.11 9.71 -21.02
C PRO A 172 0.15 8.68 -21.63
N ASN A 173 -0.13 8.86 -22.92
CA ASN A 173 -1.02 8.00 -23.71
C ASN A 173 -2.46 7.89 -23.18
N GLY A 174 -2.90 8.89 -22.38
CA GLY A 174 -4.29 9.00 -21.91
C GLY A 174 -4.65 8.06 -20.77
N VAL A 175 -3.66 7.48 -20.08
CA VAL A 175 -3.89 6.69 -18.86
C VAL A 175 -4.37 7.64 -17.76
N GLN A 176 -5.51 7.33 -17.15
CA GLN A 176 -6.06 8.10 -16.04
C GLN A 176 -5.83 7.40 -14.72
N VAL A 177 -5.41 8.15 -13.70
CA VAL A 177 -5.24 7.66 -12.34
C VAL A 177 -6.12 8.47 -11.39
N HIS A 178 -7.07 7.81 -10.74
CA HIS A 178 -8.04 8.39 -9.83
C HIS A 178 -7.66 8.04 -8.39
N LEU A 179 -7.65 9.02 -7.51
CA LEU A 179 -7.48 8.80 -6.06
C LEU A 179 -8.81 8.38 -5.45
N ILE A 180 -8.86 7.15 -4.94
CA ILE A 180 -10.00 6.58 -4.21
C ILE A 180 -9.87 6.85 -2.70
N GLY A 181 -8.64 6.94 -2.20
CA GLY A 181 -8.32 7.26 -0.82
C GLY A 181 -6.88 7.75 -0.69
N PRO A 182 -6.47 8.23 0.49
CA PRO A 182 -7.27 8.41 1.70
C PRO A 182 -8.15 9.67 1.63
N THR A 183 -9.02 9.88 2.62
CA THR A 183 -9.65 11.19 2.84
C THR A 183 -8.69 12.13 3.60
N MET A 184 -8.91 13.44 3.53
CA MET A 184 -8.14 14.40 4.36
C MET A 184 -8.28 14.10 5.86
N ALA A 185 -9.45 13.65 6.30
CA ALA A 185 -9.70 13.28 7.69
C ALA A 185 -8.79 12.13 8.16
N ARG A 186 -8.51 11.14 7.32
CA ARG A 186 -7.60 10.03 7.67
C ARG A 186 -6.15 10.47 7.83
N LEU A 187 -5.69 11.39 6.98
CA LEU A 187 -4.36 11.98 7.12
C LEU A 187 -4.24 12.78 8.42
N GLU A 188 -5.29 13.51 8.79
CA GLU A 188 -5.38 14.23 10.05
C GLU A 188 -5.41 13.30 11.27
N ASP A 189 -6.13 12.18 11.20
CA ASP A 189 -6.16 11.15 12.25
C ASP A 189 -4.77 10.53 12.45
N LEU A 190 -4.03 10.24 11.37
CA LEU A 190 -2.65 9.75 11.46
C LEU A 190 -1.72 10.77 12.12
N ARG A 191 -1.85 12.06 11.77
CA ARG A 191 -1.08 13.13 12.42
C ARG A 191 -1.42 13.25 13.91
N ALA A 192 -2.70 13.24 14.26
CA ALA A 192 -3.15 13.32 15.65
C ALA A 192 -2.64 12.14 16.47
N TRP A 193 -2.70 10.92 15.92
CA TRP A 193 -2.11 9.74 16.51
C TRP A 193 -0.60 9.88 16.71
N TRP A 194 0.14 10.33 15.69
CA TRP A 194 1.59 10.51 15.79
C TRP A 194 1.96 11.52 16.89
N ILE A 195 1.24 12.66 16.97
CA ILE A 195 1.44 13.63 18.05
C ILE A 195 1.23 12.96 19.42
N LEU A 196 0.19 12.14 19.57
CA LEU A 196 -0.07 11.43 20.83
C LEU A 196 1.07 10.46 21.19
N GLU A 197 1.58 9.68 20.24
CA GLU A 197 2.73 8.79 20.47
C GLU A 197 3.98 9.59 20.86
N MET A 198 4.24 10.70 20.17
CA MET A 198 5.36 11.58 20.52
C MET A 198 5.22 12.14 21.94
N ARG A 199 4.00 12.49 22.39
CA ARG A 199 3.76 12.95 23.77
C ARG A 199 4.04 11.85 24.79
N ARG A 200 3.79 10.56 24.47
CA ARG A 200 4.18 9.41 25.33
C ARG A 200 5.69 9.25 25.43
N LEU A 201 6.43 9.66 24.40
CA LEU A 201 7.88 9.76 24.41
C LEU A 201 8.40 11.05 25.05
N SER A 202 7.54 11.80 25.73
CA SER A 202 7.85 13.09 26.38
C SER A 202 8.21 14.24 25.44
N TYR A 203 7.97 14.11 24.13
CA TYR A 203 8.10 15.21 23.18
C TYR A 203 6.98 16.23 23.41
N LYS A 204 7.34 17.49 23.60
CA LYS A 204 6.44 18.61 23.86
C LYS A 204 6.37 19.65 22.74
N GLY A 205 7.24 19.55 21.74
CA GLY A 205 7.34 20.48 20.63
C GLY A 205 6.08 20.57 19.75
N GLY A 206 6.11 21.56 18.86
CA GLY A 206 4.99 21.93 18.00
C GLY A 206 4.83 21.10 16.74
N ALA A 207 5.71 20.13 16.48
CA ALA A 207 5.76 19.38 15.23
C ALA A 207 5.96 20.27 13.99
N GLU A 208 6.73 21.35 14.13
CA GLU A 208 7.11 22.19 13.00
C GLU A 208 7.89 21.35 11.98
N VAL A 209 7.46 21.40 10.72
CA VAL A 209 8.01 20.57 9.65
C VAL A 209 9.47 20.95 9.40
N ASN A 210 10.36 20.04 9.76
CA ASN A 210 11.79 20.11 9.47
C ASN A 210 12.32 18.69 9.23
N PRO A 211 13.51 18.52 8.63
CA PRO A 211 14.01 17.19 8.25
C PRO A 211 14.07 16.17 9.39
N VAL A 212 14.32 16.63 10.63
CA VAL A 212 14.41 15.74 11.80
C VAL A 212 13.03 15.29 12.27
N VAL A 213 12.05 16.20 12.25
CA VAL A 213 10.65 15.90 12.58
C VAL A 213 10.03 14.99 11.51
N GLU A 214 10.36 15.18 10.23
CA GLU A 214 9.90 14.31 9.15
C GLU A 214 10.48 12.89 9.26
N ASP A 215 11.78 12.76 9.57
CA ASP A 215 12.40 11.47 9.85
C ASP A 215 11.66 10.78 11.02
N ALA A 216 11.43 11.49 12.12
CA ALA A 216 10.71 10.93 13.27
C ALA A 216 9.24 10.59 12.96
N TYR A 217 8.58 11.35 12.08
CA TYR A 217 7.23 11.08 11.63
C TYR A 217 7.13 9.71 10.97
N GLU A 218 7.88 9.50 9.89
CA GLU A 218 7.77 8.26 9.14
C GLU A 218 8.25 7.05 9.95
N MET A 219 9.31 7.20 10.74
CA MET A 219 9.83 6.10 11.56
C MET A 219 8.86 5.65 12.66
N VAL A 220 8.13 6.59 13.28
CA VAL A 220 7.11 6.25 14.28
C VAL A 220 5.90 5.62 13.59
N CYS A 221 5.41 6.19 12.48
CA CYS A 221 4.32 5.61 11.70
C CYS A 221 4.64 4.18 11.25
N ALA A 222 5.83 3.93 10.71
CA ALA A 222 6.27 2.60 10.27
C ALA A 222 6.44 1.58 11.41
N SER A 223 6.49 2.05 12.66
CA SER A 223 6.64 1.21 13.85
C SER A 223 5.32 0.85 14.52
N THR A 224 4.20 1.36 14.00
CA THR A 224 2.87 1.13 14.54
C THR A 224 2.61 -0.36 14.59
N ARG A 225 2.39 -0.89 15.79
CA ARG A 225 1.94 -2.26 15.94
C ARG A 225 0.47 -2.30 15.55
N GLN A 226 0.15 -3.02 14.49
CA GLN A 226 -1.25 -3.39 14.24
C GLN A 226 -1.77 -4.13 15.48
N PRO A 227 -2.99 -3.82 15.96
CA PRO A 227 -3.58 -4.55 17.07
C PRO A 227 -3.62 -6.03 16.70
N ALA A 228 -3.10 -6.90 17.56
CA ALA A 228 -3.23 -8.33 17.34
C ALA A 228 -4.71 -8.66 17.21
N PRO A 229 -5.15 -9.36 16.15
CA PRO A 229 -6.55 -9.70 16.01
C PRO A 229 -6.98 -10.46 17.26
N ALA A 230 -8.15 -10.11 17.80
CA ALA A 230 -8.74 -10.89 18.87
C ALA A 230 -8.81 -12.33 18.38
N MET A 231 -8.14 -13.27 19.08
CA MET A 231 -8.21 -14.69 18.75
C MET A 231 -9.68 -15.08 18.60
N VAL A 232 -10.12 -15.26 17.36
CA VAL A 232 -11.42 -15.85 17.09
C VAL A 232 -11.30 -17.30 17.58
N LYS A 233 -11.80 -17.57 18.79
CA LYS A 233 -11.93 -18.94 19.29
C LYS A 233 -12.70 -19.72 18.24
N THR A 234 -12.06 -20.69 17.61
CA THR A 234 -12.70 -21.63 16.69
C THR A 234 -13.70 -22.45 17.50
N ILE A 235 -14.96 -22.03 17.52
CA ILE A 235 -16.05 -22.80 18.14
C ILE A 235 -16.77 -23.53 17.01
N SER A 236 -16.59 -24.86 17.00
CA SER A 236 -17.16 -25.88 16.10
C SER A 236 -16.47 -26.08 14.74
N ALA A 237 -16.06 -27.33 14.52
CA ALA A 237 -15.42 -27.84 13.30
C ALA A 237 -16.41 -28.05 12.12
N GLY A 238 -17.52 -27.31 12.08
CA GLY A 238 -18.66 -27.63 11.22
C GLY A 238 -19.00 -26.64 10.10
N SER A 239 -18.68 -25.35 10.25
CA SER A 239 -19.00 -24.33 9.23
C SER A 239 -18.06 -23.14 9.31
N THR A 240 -17.43 -22.78 8.19
CA THR A 240 -16.75 -21.48 8.02
C THR A 240 -17.79 -20.37 8.22
N LYS A 241 -17.50 -19.40 9.09
CA LYS A 241 -18.37 -18.23 9.26
C LYS A 241 -18.38 -17.40 7.97
N ARG A 242 -19.47 -16.67 7.73
CA ARG A 242 -19.52 -15.67 6.64
C ARG A 242 -18.63 -14.47 6.99
N LEU A 243 -18.11 -13.79 5.97
CA LEU A 243 -17.38 -12.54 6.16
C LEU A 243 -18.20 -11.52 6.97
N ASN A 244 -19.49 -11.33 6.66
CA ASN A 244 -20.36 -10.40 7.39
C ASN A 244 -20.62 -10.78 8.87
N GLU A 245 -20.35 -12.02 9.28
CA GLU A 245 -20.50 -12.47 10.68
C GLU A 245 -19.23 -12.22 11.50
N VAL A 246 -18.08 -12.02 10.86
CA VAL A 246 -16.78 -11.87 11.51
C VAL A 246 -16.10 -10.53 11.25
N TYR A 247 -16.57 -9.78 10.25
CA TYR A 247 -16.00 -8.51 9.85
C TYR A 247 -16.02 -7.50 11.01
N VAL A 248 -14.87 -6.93 11.29
CA VAL A 248 -14.70 -5.80 12.21
C VAL A 248 -13.81 -4.79 11.48
N PRO A 249 -14.21 -3.53 11.30
CA PRO A 249 -13.40 -2.54 10.60
C PRO A 249 -12.00 -2.38 11.19
N ASP A 250 -11.02 -2.16 10.32
CA ASP A 250 -9.68 -1.71 10.69
C ASP A 250 -9.76 -0.34 11.40
N ILE A 251 -8.87 -0.13 12.38
CA ILE A 251 -8.78 1.11 13.18
C ILE A 251 -7.36 1.71 13.18
N SER A 252 -6.43 1.13 12.41
CA SER A 252 -5.06 1.59 12.28
C SER A 252 -5.01 2.91 11.50
N PRO A 253 -4.52 4.01 12.10
CA PRO A 253 -4.38 5.27 11.39
C PRO A 253 -3.42 5.18 10.19
N THR A 254 -2.43 4.28 10.22
CA THR A 254 -1.49 4.09 9.09
C THR A 254 -2.22 3.45 7.91
N ASN A 255 -2.96 2.37 8.13
CA ASN A 255 -3.74 1.69 7.09
C ASN A 255 -4.80 2.64 6.51
N GLY A 256 -5.48 3.40 7.38
CA GLY A 256 -6.47 4.41 6.97
C GLY A 256 -5.90 5.55 6.12
N SER A 257 -4.58 5.79 6.19
CA SER A 257 -3.88 6.79 5.36
C SER A 257 -3.47 6.29 3.97
N SER A 258 -3.79 5.03 3.63
CA SER A 258 -3.37 4.40 2.37
C SER A 258 -3.92 5.12 1.14
N ILE A 259 -3.02 5.42 0.21
CA ILE A 259 -3.37 5.84 -1.15
C ILE A 259 -3.94 4.63 -1.89
N ALA A 260 -5.24 4.66 -2.12
CA ALA A 260 -5.95 3.72 -3.00
C ALA A 260 -6.22 4.40 -4.34
N ILE A 261 -6.01 3.69 -5.44
CA ILE A 261 -6.12 4.25 -6.80
C ILE A 261 -6.93 3.37 -7.75
N LEU A 262 -7.60 4.02 -8.68
CA LEU A 262 -8.17 3.41 -9.89
C LEU A 262 -7.34 3.87 -11.09
N ILE A 263 -6.82 2.91 -11.87
CA ILE A 263 -6.09 3.16 -13.12
C ILE A 263 -7.01 2.78 -14.29
N GLU A 264 -7.26 3.72 -15.20
CA GLU A 264 -8.05 3.52 -16.41
C GLU A 264 -7.20 3.71 -17.67
N SER A 265 -7.23 2.75 -18.59
CA SER A 265 -6.50 2.81 -19.86
C SER A 265 -7.18 1.99 -20.94
N GLU A 266 -7.42 2.57 -22.12
CA GLU A 266 -8.04 1.88 -23.27
C GLU A 266 -9.37 1.16 -22.91
N GLY A 267 -10.16 1.73 -21.99
CA GLY A 267 -11.43 1.14 -21.52
C GLY A 267 -11.28 0.02 -20.47
N ARG A 268 -10.05 -0.28 -20.05
CA ARG A 268 -9.74 -1.22 -18.96
C ARG A 268 -9.53 -0.49 -17.63
N ARG A 269 -9.85 -1.14 -16.51
CA ARG A 269 -9.90 -0.56 -15.16
C ARG A 269 -9.20 -1.47 -14.15
N LEU A 270 -8.16 -0.98 -13.48
CA LEU A 270 -7.51 -1.65 -12.35
C LEU A 270 -7.79 -0.90 -11.06
N LEU A 271 -8.16 -1.62 -10.00
CA LEU A 271 -8.36 -1.04 -8.68
C LEU A 271 -7.29 -1.55 -7.71
N PHE A 272 -6.48 -0.63 -7.19
CA PHE A 272 -5.46 -0.91 -6.17
C PHE A 272 -5.87 -0.28 -4.85
N LEU A 273 -6.17 -1.13 -3.86
CA LEU A 273 -6.75 -0.67 -2.60
C LEU A 273 -5.71 -0.36 -1.51
N GLY A 274 -4.43 -0.69 -1.72
CA GLY A 274 -3.42 -0.62 -0.65
C GLY A 274 -3.93 -1.33 0.60
N ASP A 275 -3.84 -0.65 1.74
CA ASP A 275 -4.40 -1.12 3.02
C ASP A 275 -5.61 -0.29 3.47
N ALA A 276 -6.22 0.44 2.53
CA ALA A 276 -7.30 1.38 2.82
C ALA A 276 -8.49 0.70 3.52
N TRP A 277 -9.15 1.46 4.39
CA TRP A 277 -10.35 1.03 5.09
C TRP A 277 -11.51 0.84 4.11
N ALA A 278 -12.24 -0.27 4.26
CA ALA A 278 -13.30 -0.63 3.33
C ALA A 278 -14.42 0.43 3.29
N GLU A 279 -14.71 1.04 4.43
CA GLU A 279 -15.77 2.03 4.59
C GLU A 279 -15.52 3.29 3.75
N ASP A 280 -14.28 3.79 3.77
CA ASP A 280 -13.89 4.99 3.01
C ASP A 280 -13.90 4.70 1.50
N VAL A 281 -13.43 3.50 1.11
CA VAL A 281 -13.47 3.04 -0.30
C VAL A 281 -14.91 2.90 -0.79
N VAL A 282 -15.82 2.33 0.01
CA VAL A 282 -17.24 2.19 -0.33
C VAL A 282 -17.88 3.55 -0.58
N VAL A 283 -17.61 4.54 0.27
CA VAL A 283 -18.15 5.90 0.11
C VAL A 283 -17.67 6.51 -1.19
N GLU A 284 -16.37 6.45 -1.47
CA GLU A 284 -15.81 7.09 -2.67
C GLU A 284 -16.24 6.37 -3.96
N LEU A 285 -16.24 5.03 -3.98
CA LEU A 285 -16.70 4.29 -5.14
C LEU A 285 -18.18 4.53 -5.44
N LYS A 286 -19.04 4.65 -4.42
CA LYS A 286 -20.46 5.04 -4.62
C LYS A 286 -20.59 6.44 -5.20
N ARG A 287 -19.70 7.38 -4.84
CA ARG A 287 -19.68 8.74 -5.40
C ARG A 287 -19.30 8.74 -6.88
N LEU A 288 -18.38 7.85 -7.27
CA LEU A 288 -17.93 7.68 -8.66
C LEU A 288 -18.88 6.79 -9.49
N GLN A 289 -19.84 6.12 -8.86
CA GLN A 289 -20.76 5.22 -9.52
C GLN A 289 -21.82 5.98 -10.34
N GLY A 290 -21.97 5.59 -11.60
CA GLY A 290 -22.95 6.19 -12.52
C GLY A 290 -24.25 5.41 -12.74
N GLY A 291 -24.45 4.26 -12.10
CA GLY A 291 -25.61 3.39 -12.35
C GLY A 291 -25.84 2.34 -11.26
N ASP A 292 -26.83 1.48 -11.44
CA ASP A 292 -27.20 0.44 -10.47
C ASP A 292 -26.35 -0.83 -10.64
N GLY A 293 -26.03 -1.50 -9.53
CA GLY A 293 -25.29 -2.77 -9.49
C GLY A 293 -23.80 -2.65 -9.16
N PRO A 294 -23.06 -3.77 -9.14
CA PRO A 294 -21.63 -3.77 -8.83
C PRO A 294 -20.83 -3.13 -9.96
N GLN A 295 -19.82 -2.34 -9.61
CA GLN A 295 -18.84 -1.81 -10.53
C GLN A 295 -17.86 -2.92 -10.93
N LEU A 296 -17.73 -3.14 -12.23
CA LEU A 296 -16.79 -4.11 -12.78
C LEU A 296 -15.44 -3.45 -13.06
N PHE A 297 -14.39 -4.15 -12.64
CA PHE A 297 -12.99 -3.86 -12.93
C PHE A 297 -12.40 -5.07 -13.65
N ASP A 298 -11.28 -4.87 -14.36
CA ASP A 298 -10.57 -5.98 -14.98
C ASP A 298 -9.64 -6.68 -13.99
N ALA A 299 -9.06 -5.95 -13.03
CA ALA A 299 -8.37 -6.53 -11.89
C ALA A 299 -8.53 -5.69 -10.62
N ILE A 300 -8.58 -6.36 -9.46
CA ILE A 300 -8.61 -5.74 -8.14
C ILE A 300 -7.45 -6.29 -7.29
N LYS A 301 -6.57 -5.43 -6.80
CA LYS A 301 -5.71 -5.76 -5.66
C LYS A 301 -6.53 -5.63 -4.38
N VAL A 302 -6.76 -6.77 -3.73
CA VAL A 302 -7.50 -6.87 -2.47
C VAL A 302 -6.77 -6.07 -1.39
N SER A 303 -7.55 -5.33 -0.59
CA SER A 303 -7.01 -4.45 0.46
C SER A 303 -6.28 -5.25 1.53
N HIS A 304 -5.15 -4.73 2.02
CA HIS A 304 -4.41 -5.25 3.17
C HIS A 304 -4.20 -6.77 3.11
N HIS A 305 -3.67 -7.19 1.97
CA HIS A 305 -3.35 -8.59 1.66
C HIS A 305 -4.50 -9.60 1.81
N GLY A 306 -5.76 -9.15 1.77
CA GLY A 306 -6.92 -10.01 2.03
C GLY A 306 -7.30 -10.13 3.51
N SER A 307 -6.98 -9.11 4.32
CA SER A 307 -7.44 -8.99 5.70
C SER A 307 -8.96 -8.91 5.81
N ILE A 308 -9.52 -9.66 6.77
CA ILE A 308 -10.93 -9.54 7.20
C ILE A 308 -11.28 -8.14 7.72
N HIS A 309 -10.33 -7.27 8.02
CA HIS A 309 -10.59 -5.94 8.58
C HIS A 309 -10.69 -4.85 7.51
N ASN A 310 -10.23 -5.10 6.28
CA ASN A 310 -10.10 -4.08 5.23
C ASN A 310 -10.86 -4.44 3.95
N THR A 311 -11.43 -5.65 3.89
CA THR A 311 -12.32 -6.09 2.81
C THR A 311 -13.65 -6.51 3.40
N SER A 312 -14.68 -5.65 3.28
CA SER A 312 -16.01 -5.90 3.82
C SER A 312 -16.94 -6.57 2.80
N ALA A 313 -18.02 -7.20 3.29
CA ALA A 313 -19.08 -7.73 2.42
C ALA A 313 -19.77 -6.61 1.61
N ASP A 314 -19.92 -5.42 2.20
CA ASP A 314 -20.48 -4.24 1.52
C ASP A 314 -19.57 -3.78 0.37
N LEU A 315 -18.25 -3.74 0.58
CA LEU A 315 -17.29 -3.45 -0.47
C LEU A 315 -17.38 -4.49 -1.59
N LEU A 316 -17.35 -5.78 -1.25
CA LEU A 316 -17.49 -6.86 -2.24
C LEU A 316 -18.87 -6.88 -2.90
N SER A 317 -19.92 -6.30 -2.32
CA SER A 317 -21.20 -6.14 -3.02
C SER A 317 -21.15 -5.02 -4.06
N LEU A 318 -20.27 -4.04 -3.86
CA LEU A 318 -20.11 -2.86 -4.70
C LEU A 318 -19.16 -3.08 -5.87
N ILE A 319 -18.18 -3.99 -5.74
CA ILE A 319 -17.13 -4.21 -6.74
C ILE A 319 -17.03 -5.68 -7.14
N ASP A 320 -16.60 -5.93 -8.38
CA ASP A 320 -16.22 -7.27 -8.84
C ASP A 320 -15.21 -7.23 -9.97
N ALA A 321 -14.48 -8.33 -10.17
CA ALA A 321 -13.49 -8.46 -11.25
C ALA A 321 -13.25 -9.91 -11.64
N PRO A 322 -12.83 -10.19 -12.90
CA PRO A 322 -12.34 -11.50 -13.28
C PRO A 322 -10.96 -11.80 -12.68
N ILE A 323 -10.21 -10.79 -12.24
CA ILE A 323 -8.88 -10.96 -11.62
C ILE A 323 -8.85 -10.34 -10.23
N PHE A 324 -8.44 -11.11 -9.23
CA PHE A 324 -8.11 -10.63 -7.89
C PHE A 324 -6.66 -10.93 -7.57
N LEU A 325 -5.96 -9.95 -7.00
CA LEU A 325 -4.55 -10.03 -6.63
C LEU A 325 -4.44 -10.01 -5.11
N VAL A 326 -3.68 -10.96 -4.55
CA VAL A 326 -3.45 -11.09 -3.10
C VAL A 326 -1.96 -11.28 -2.85
N SER A 327 -1.31 -10.31 -2.20
CA SER A 327 0.14 -10.34 -1.98
C SER A 327 0.47 -10.52 -0.50
N SER A 328 0.72 -11.74 -0.05
CA SER A 328 1.32 -12.01 1.25
C SER A 328 1.75 -13.46 1.36
N ASN A 329 2.81 -13.71 2.12
CA ASN A 329 3.25 -15.04 2.50
C ASN A 329 2.62 -15.55 3.82
N GLY A 330 1.79 -14.73 4.48
CA GLY A 330 1.11 -15.06 5.74
C GLY A 330 2.01 -15.21 6.97
N SER A 331 3.28 -14.78 6.91
CA SER A 331 4.24 -15.04 7.98
C SER A 331 4.10 -14.13 9.21
N ILE A 332 3.50 -12.94 9.07
CA ILE A 332 3.36 -11.96 10.16
C ILE A 332 1.91 -11.86 10.63
N HIS A 333 0.99 -11.50 9.72
CA HIS A 333 -0.41 -11.23 10.05
C HIS A 333 -1.35 -12.42 9.77
N HIS A 334 -0.83 -13.52 9.25
CA HIS A 334 -1.60 -14.69 8.80
C HIS A 334 -2.63 -14.43 7.70
N HIS A 335 -2.62 -13.24 7.09
CA HIS A 335 -3.33 -12.94 5.86
C HIS A 335 -2.80 -13.78 4.68
N PRO A 336 -3.63 -14.07 3.67
CA PRO A 336 -5.04 -13.69 3.54
C PRO A 336 -5.97 -14.50 4.44
N ASP A 337 -7.04 -13.87 4.91
CA ASP A 337 -8.09 -14.56 5.65
C ASP A 337 -9.02 -15.30 4.69
N PHE A 338 -9.35 -16.54 5.05
CA PHE A 338 -10.13 -17.41 4.16
C PHE A 338 -11.55 -16.87 3.95
N GLU A 339 -12.15 -16.22 4.94
CA GLU A 339 -13.50 -15.65 4.87
C GLU A 339 -13.61 -14.59 3.77
N VAL A 340 -12.56 -13.77 3.56
CA VAL A 340 -12.49 -12.80 2.46
C VAL A 340 -12.41 -13.54 1.12
N LEU A 341 -11.50 -14.50 1.00
CA LEU A 341 -11.31 -15.27 -0.22
C LEU A 341 -12.58 -16.04 -0.63
N ALA A 342 -13.24 -16.68 0.33
CA ALA A 342 -14.50 -17.39 0.13
C ALA A 342 -15.60 -16.43 -0.30
N GLU A 343 -15.75 -15.27 0.35
CA GLU A 343 -16.76 -14.28 -0.05
C GLU A 343 -16.50 -13.72 -1.46
N ILE A 344 -15.25 -13.59 -1.91
CA ILE A 344 -14.94 -13.22 -3.30
C ILE A 344 -15.48 -14.27 -4.28
N VAL A 345 -15.15 -15.56 -4.09
CA VAL A 345 -15.46 -16.62 -5.06
C VAL A 345 -16.89 -17.16 -4.95
N ASP A 346 -17.56 -16.98 -3.81
CA ASP A 346 -18.92 -17.45 -3.58
C ASP A 346 -20.00 -16.57 -4.22
N ARG A 347 -19.67 -15.34 -4.61
CA ARG A 347 -20.62 -14.44 -5.28
C ARG A 347 -20.94 -14.93 -6.70
N PRO A 348 -22.20 -14.79 -7.16
CA PRO A 348 -22.55 -15.09 -8.55
C PRO A 348 -21.68 -14.30 -9.54
N ALA A 349 -21.29 -14.93 -10.65
CA ALA A 349 -20.64 -14.26 -11.77
C ALA A 349 -20.92 -14.98 -13.08
N THR A 350 -20.96 -14.23 -14.17
CA THR A 350 -21.03 -14.74 -15.55
C THR A 350 -19.65 -15.02 -16.16
N PHE A 351 -18.59 -14.72 -15.42
CA PHE A 351 -17.19 -14.93 -15.78
C PHE A 351 -16.49 -15.80 -14.74
N GLU A 352 -15.33 -16.33 -15.11
CA GLU A 352 -14.44 -17.04 -14.20
C GLU A 352 -13.56 -16.05 -13.44
N ARG A 353 -13.45 -16.22 -12.12
CA ARG A 353 -12.54 -15.43 -11.28
C ARG A 353 -11.18 -16.10 -11.16
N LYS A 354 -10.10 -15.39 -11.45
CA LYS A 354 -8.72 -15.83 -11.20
C LYS A 354 -8.19 -15.11 -9.98
N ILE A 355 -7.79 -15.86 -8.97
CA ILE A 355 -7.21 -15.33 -7.74
C ILE A 355 -5.70 -15.60 -7.80
N TYR A 356 -4.92 -14.55 -8.06
CA TYR A 356 -3.46 -14.63 -8.09
C TYR A 356 -2.86 -14.31 -6.72
N PHE A 357 -1.98 -15.18 -6.28
CA PHE A 357 -1.15 -14.99 -5.10
C PHE A 357 0.32 -14.85 -5.51
N ASN A 358 1.12 -14.07 -4.79
CA ASN A 358 2.58 -14.09 -4.95
C ASN A 358 3.27 -15.19 -4.09
N TYR A 359 2.52 -15.81 -3.17
CA TYR A 359 2.96 -16.95 -2.37
C TYR A 359 1.83 -17.96 -2.18
N GLU A 360 2.17 -19.24 -2.07
CA GLU A 360 1.24 -20.25 -1.55
C GLU A 360 1.10 -20.05 -0.03
N THR A 361 -0.15 -20.03 0.45
CA THR A 361 -0.52 -19.87 1.86
C THR A 361 -1.50 -20.97 2.28
N PRO A 362 -1.69 -21.21 3.59
CA PRO A 362 -2.74 -22.14 4.04
C PRO A 362 -4.13 -21.78 3.49
N ALA A 363 -4.43 -20.48 3.37
CA ALA A 363 -5.69 -19.98 2.85
C ALA A 363 -5.83 -20.19 1.33
N SER A 364 -4.78 -19.98 0.53
CA SER A 364 -4.82 -20.25 -0.92
C SER A 364 -4.97 -21.74 -1.22
N THR A 365 -4.26 -22.60 -0.48
CA THR A 365 -4.39 -24.05 -0.61
C THR A 365 -5.81 -24.51 -0.25
N ARG A 366 -6.38 -23.96 0.82
CA ARG A 366 -7.79 -24.22 1.20
C ARG A 366 -8.76 -23.74 0.13
N LEU A 367 -8.53 -22.56 -0.46
CA LEU A 367 -9.38 -21.99 -1.52
C LEU A 367 -9.37 -22.84 -2.79
N ARG A 368 -8.22 -23.43 -3.16
CA ARG A 368 -8.12 -24.31 -4.33
C ARG A 368 -9.02 -25.55 -4.24
N ALA A 369 -9.32 -26.01 -3.02
CA ALA A 369 -10.24 -27.12 -2.77
C ALA A 369 -11.68 -26.66 -2.48
N HIS A 370 -11.94 -25.35 -2.41
CA HIS A 370 -13.26 -24.79 -2.11
C HIS A 370 -14.19 -24.92 -3.31
N VAL A 371 -15.47 -25.13 -3.06
CA VAL A 371 -16.51 -25.14 -4.09
C VAL A 371 -17.38 -23.91 -3.88
N SER A 372 -17.44 -23.04 -4.89
CA SER A 372 -18.23 -21.81 -4.83
C SER A 372 -19.69 -22.13 -4.54
N ARG A 373 -20.27 -21.44 -3.55
CA ARG A 373 -21.69 -21.63 -3.17
C ARG A 373 -22.67 -21.20 -4.24
N SER A 374 -22.30 -20.25 -5.09
CA SER A 374 -23.12 -19.84 -6.25
C SER A 374 -22.90 -20.73 -7.48
N GLY A 375 -21.92 -21.65 -7.42
CA GLY A 375 -21.46 -22.41 -8.59
C GLY A 375 -20.62 -21.59 -9.57
N ALA A 376 -20.25 -20.35 -9.23
CA ALA A 376 -19.36 -19.54 -10.04
C ALA A 376 -17.99 -20.22 -10.17
N LYS A 377 -17.42 -20.20 -11.39
CA LYS A 377 -16.11 -20.77 -11.64
C LYS A 377 -15.01 -19.86 -11.12
N PHE A 378 -13.98 -20.45 -10.54
CA PHE A 378 -12.78 -19.72 -10.18
C PHE A 378 -11.54 -20.60 -10.26
N HIS A 379 -10.38 -19.95 -10.38
CA HIS A 379 -9.06 -20.57 -10.41
C HIS A 379 -8.13 -19.87 -9.41
N VAL A 380 -7.19 -20.62 -8.83
CA VAL A 380 -6.18 -20.12 -7.90
C VAL A 380 -4.79 -20.35 -8.47
N ASP A 381 -4.07 -19.25 -8.71
CA ASP A 381 -2.73 -19.25 -9.28
C ASP A 381 -1.72 -18.64 -8.30
N VAL A 382 -0.49 -19.15 -8.34
CA VAL A 382 0.65 -18.53 -7.66
C VAL A 382 1.61 -18.02 -8.73
N VAL A 383 1.80 -16.70 -8.81
CA VAL A 383 2.66 -16.05 -9.79
C VAL A 383 3.71 -15.22 -9.06
N GLN A 384 4.97 -15.55 -9.31
CA GLN A 384 6.11 -14.81 -8.79
C GLN A 384 6.81 -14.11 -9.94
N ASP A 385 6.85 -12.78 -9.91
CA ASP A 385 7.68 -11.96 -10.81
C ASP A 385 7.33 -12.07 -12.32
N GLY A 386 6.18 -12.68 -12.62
CA GLY A 386 5.63 -12.81 -13.97
C GLY A 386 4.62 -11.72 -14.31
N TRP A 387 4.55 -11.33 -15.58
CA TRP A 387 3.51 -10.44 -16.08
C TRP A 387 2.15 -11.14 -16.13
N ILE A 388 1.14 -10.51 -15.54
CA ILE A 388 -0.27 -10.86 -15.61
C ILE A 388 -0.92 -9.94 -16.63
N HIS A 389 -1.51 -10.51 -17.67
CA HIS A 389 -2.22 -9.77 -18.72
C HIS A 389 -3.69 -9.60 -18.33
N VAL A 390 -4.20 -8.37 -18.52
CA VAL A 390 -5.55 -7.95 -18.11
C VAL A 390 -6.46 -7.69 -19.31
#